data_AF-A0AAD6HJR8-F1
#
_entry.id   AF-A0AAD6HJR8-F1
#
_cell.length_a   1.000
_cell.length_b   1.000
_cell.length_c   1.000
_cell.angle_alpha   90.00
_cell.angle_beta   90.00
_cell.angle_gamma   90.00
#
_symmetry.space_group_name_H-M   'P 1'
#
loop_
_entity.id
_entity.type
_entity.pdbx_description
1 polymer ?
#
loop_
_entity_poly.entity_id
_entity_poly.type
_entity_poly.pdbx_seq_one_letter_code
_entity_poly.pdbx_strand_id
1 'polypeptide(L)'
;MNKTRPPSSDDSDGELAGTMSHINTSAANLSAELGFVVVLPPYQRSHVAVNAAGLMLHNAFDSRDNGGLGLYRVHWKASTSNLASSRLAEKLGFETVGVTKWHMRFRKGATKGKVGNG
;
A
#
# COMPACT_ATOMS: atom_id res chain seq x y z
N MET A 1 -10.71 3.26 10.75
CA MET A 1 -10.65 4.51 11.53
C MET A 1 -10.05 4.19 12.89
N ASN A 2 -8.91 4.81 13.25
CA ASN A 2 -8.24 4.53 14.52
C ASN A 2 -8.85 5.41 15.63
N LYS A 3 -9.65 4.82 16.52
CA LYS A 3 -10.38 5.53 17.60
C LYS A 3 -9.52 5.88 18.82
N THR A 4 -8.19 5.66 18.78
CA THR A 4 -7.33 5.79 19.97
C THR A 4 -6.75 7.19 20.21
N ARG A 5 -7.15 8.20 19.43
CA ARG A 5 -6.71 9.59 19.62
C ARG A 5 -7.89 10.56 19.54
N PRO A 6 -7.87 11.64 20.35
CA PRO A 6 -8.88 12.69 20.25
C PRO A 6 -8.81 13.37 18.86
N PRO A 7 -9.95 13.80 18.31
CA PRO A 7 -10.00 14.53 17.05
C PRO A 7 -9.18 15.83 17.15
N SER A 8 -8.55 16.25 16.05
CA SER A 8 -7.85 17.54 16.00
C SER A 8 -8.85 18.68 15.88
N SER A 9 -8.43 19.91 16.17
CA SER A 9 -9.28 21.11 16.05
C SER A 9 -9.74 21.41 14.61
N ASP A 10 -9.09 20.79 13.61
CA ASP A 10 -9.29 21.09 12.19
C ASP A 10 -10.22 20.08 11.48
N ASP A 11 -10.51 18.93 12.09
CA ASP A 11 -11.42 17.94 11.52
C ASP A 11 -12.07 17.07 12.61
N SER A 12 -13.40 17.22 12.78
CA SER A 12 -14.18 16.47 13.76
C SER A 12 -14.27 14.98 13.45
N ASP A 13 -13.99 14.58 12.21
CA ASP A 13 -14.13 13.21 11.71
C ASP A 13 -12.80 12.43 11.73
N GLY A 14 -11.68 13.07 12.06
CA GLY A 14 -10.38 12.43 12.29
C GLY A 14 -9.21 13.08 11.57
N GLU A 15 -7.98 12.67 11.91
CA GLU A 15 -6.75 13.23 11.32
C GLU A 15 -6.26 12.38 10.13
N LEU A 16 -5.66 13.03 9.11
CA LEU A 16 -4.99 12.36 8.00
C LEU A 16 -3.85 11.46 8.51
N ALA A 17 -4.01 10.14 8.40
CA ALA A 17 -2.99 9.19 8.85
C ALA A 17 -1.99 8.78 7.75
N GLY A 18 -2.34 8.98 6.48
CA GLY A 18 -1.57 8.52 5.34
C GLY A 18 -2.37 8.46 4.04
N THR A 19 -1.78 7.88 3.00
CA THR A 19 -2.41 7.64 1.70
C THR A 19 -2.01 6.28 1.13
N MET A 20 -2.88 5.71 0.31
CA MET A 20 -2.67 4.50 -0.50
C MET A 20 -3.54 4.62 -1.75
N SER A 21 -3.15 3.99 -2.87
CA SER A 21 -3.90 4.11 -4.12
C SER A 21 -3.84 2.84 -4.97
N HIS A 22 -4.94 2.55 -5.67
CA HIS A 22 -4.91 1.64 -6.81
C HIS A 22 -4.30 2.36 -8.01
N ILE A 23 -3.19 1.85 -8.52
CA ILE A 23 -2.46 2.39 -9.68
C ILE A 23 -2.21 1.29 -10.70
N ASN A 24 -1.74 1.66 -11.90
CA ASN A 24 -1.45 0.70 -12.98
C ASN A 24 -2.63 -0.26 -13.22
N THR A 25 -3.86 0.29 -13.17
CA THR A 25 -5.09 -0.49 -13.30
C THR A 25 -5.31 -0.90 -14.75
N SER A 26 -5.81 -2.12 -14.95
CA SER A 26 -6.15 -2.66 -16.25
C SER A 26 -7.50 -3.34 -16.19
N ALA A 27 -8.49 -2.76 -16.87
CA ALA A 27 -9.81 -3.36 -17.01
C ALA A 27 -9.75 -4.66 -17.83
N ALA A 28 -8.91 -4.70 -18.88
CA ALA A 28 -8.76 -5.88 -19.73
C ALA A 28 -8.17 -7.08 -18.96
N ASN A 29 -7.22 -6.82 -18.06
CA ASN A 29 -6.57 -7.87 -17.27
C ASN A 29 -7.17 -8.06 -15.88
N LEU A 30 -8.23 -7.30 -15.54
CA LEU A 30 -8.85 -7.28 -14.22
C LEU A 30 -7.82 -7.17 -13.09
N SER A 31 -6.89 -6.21 -13.22
CA SER A 31 -5.76 -6.10 -12.31
C SER A 31 -5.44 -4.68 -11.87
N ALA A 32 -4.85 -4.52 -10.70
CA ALA A 32 -4.34 -3.24 -10.19
C ALA A 32 -3.04 -3.44 -9.39
N GLU A 33 -2.31 -2.36 -9.15
CA GLU A 33 -1.23 -2.30 -8.16
C GLU A 33 -1.69 -1.48 -6.95
N LEU A 34 -1.47 -2.00 -5.74
CA LEU A 34 -1.64 -1.22 -4.51
C LEU A 34 -0.33 -0.46 -4.25
N GLY A 35 -0.35 0.83 -4.56
CA GLY A 35 0.83 1.68 -4.59
C GLY A 35 0.65 2.97 -3.79
N PHE A 36 1.69 3.81 -3.83
CA PHE A 36 1.78 5.06 -3.06
C PHE A 36 1.42 4.90 -1.57
N VAL A 37 1.84 3.77 -0.98
CA VAL A 37 1.58 3.46 0.42
C VAL A 37 2.45 4.33 1.32
N VAL A 38 1.84 5.36 1.90
CA VAL A 38 2.48 6.32 2.80
C VAL A 38 1.70 6.36 4.11
N VAL A 39 2.40 6.15 5.22
CA VAL A 39 1.85 6.30 6.56
C VAL A 39 2.66 7.36 7.28
N LEU A 40 1.99 8.39 7.79
CA LEU A 40 2.64 9.50 8.47
C LEU A 40 3.29 9.04 9.78
N PRO A 41 4.42 9.64 10.21
CA PRO A 41 5.20 9.16 11.35
C PRO A 41 4.41 8.84 12.63
N PRO A 42 3.42 9.65 13.06
CA PRO A 42 2.62 9.34 14.25
C PRO A 42 1.80 8.04 14.17
N TYR A 43 1.55 7.56 12.96
CA TYR A 43 0.70 6.41 12.66
C TYR A 43 1.50 5.18 12.23
N GLN A 44 2.82 5.26 12.15
CA GLN A 44 3.67 4.13 11.83
C GLN A 44 3.71 3.12 12.98
N ARG A 45 3.99 1.85 12.65
CA ARG A 45 3.97 0.73 13.62
C ARG A 45 2.61 0.57 14.34
N SER A 46 1.54 1.09 13.76
CA SER A 46 0.16 0.90 14.21
C SER A 46 -0.62 0.00 13.23
N HIS A 47 -1.92 -0.18 13.50
CA HIS A 47 -2.82 -0.95 12.64
C HIS A 47 -3.29 -0.17 11.40
N VAL A 48 -2.96 1.11 11.24
CA VAL A 48 -3.44 1.94 10.12
C VAL A 48 -3.09 1.32 8.78
N ALA A 49 -1.83 0.92 8.58
CA ALA A 49 -1.37 0.43 7.28
C ALA A 49 -2.05 -0.88 6.88
N VAL A 50 -2.09 -1.85 7.81
CA VAL A 50 -2.66 -3.17 7.54
C VAL A 50 -4.17 -3.10 7.34
N ASN A 51 -4.88 -2.28 8.13
CA ASN A 51 -6.33 -2.16 8.02
C ASN A 51 -6.73 -1.44 6.72
N ALA A 52 -6.05 -0.34 6.38
CA ALA A 52 -6.32 0.40 5.15
C ALA A 52 -6.06 -0.46 3.91
N ALA A 53 -4.91 -1.14 3.85
CA ALA A 53 -4.60 -2.03 2.75
C ALA A 53 -5.57 -3.23 2.68
N GLY A 54 -5.95 -3.82 3.81
CA GLY A 54 -6.94 -4.90 3.86
C GLY A 54 -8.31 -4.48 3.31
N LEU A 55 -8.80 -3.29 3.67
CA LEU A 55 -10.05 -2.74 3.14
C LEU A 55 -9.95 -2.46 1.63
N MET A 56 -8.81 -1.96 1.15
CA MET A 56 -8.59 -1.75 -0.28
C MET A 56 -8.56 -3.07 -1.05
N LEU A 57 -7.95 -4.12 -0.50
CA LEU A 57 -7.98 -5.47 -1.10
C LEU A 57 -9.40 -6.03 -1.14
N HIS A 58 -10.17 -5.88 -0.06
CA HIS A 58 -11.57 -6.29 -0.03
C HIS A 58 -12.36 -5.59 -1.14
N ASN A 59 -12.26 -4.26 -1.23
CA ASN A 59 -12.89 -3.49 -2.31
C ASN A 59 -12.39 -3.90 -3.71
N ALA A 60 -11.12 -4.22 -3.87
CA ALA A 60 -10.55 -4.64 -5.15
C ALA A 60 -11.15 -5.96 -5.64
N PHE A 61 -11.32 -6.94 -4.74
CA PHE A 61 -11.79 -8.28 -5.10
C PHE A 61 -13.32 -8.44 -5.07
N ASP A 62 -14.03 -7.63 -4.30
CA ASP A 62 -15.49 -7.63 -4.27
C ASP A 62 -16.09 -7.46 -5.67
N SER A 63 -17.21 -8.13 -5.91
CA SER A 63 -17.95 -7.99 -7.16
C SER A 63 -18.44 -6.56 -7.36
N ARG A 64 -18.62 -6.17 -8.62
CA ARG A 64 -19.19 -4.87 -8.96
C ARG A 64 -20.61 -4.68 -8.41
N ASP A 65 -21.38 -5.77 -8.34
CA ASP A 65 -22.72 -5.76 -7.74
C ASP A 65 -22.70 -5.43 -6.24
N ASN A 66 -21.61 -5.77 -5.55
CA ASN A 66 -21.37 -5.43 -4.15
C ASN A 66 -20.62 -4.08 -3.96
N GLY A 67 -20.46 -3.28 -5.03
CA GLY A 67 -19.75 -2.01 -4.99
C GLY A 67 -18.22 -2.11 -5.01
N GLY A 68 -17.69 -3.31 -5.29
CA GLY A 68 -16.27 -3.56 -5.50
C GLY A 68 -15.79 -3.31 -6.93
N LEU A 69 -14.52 -3.59 -7.18
CA LEU A 69 -13.88 -3.42 -8.50
C LEU A 69 -13.96 -4.69 -9.38
N GLY A 70 -14.19 -5.86 -8.78
CA GLY A 70 -14.23 -7.15 -9.46
C GLY A 70 -12.89 -7.55 -10.09
N LEU A 71 -11.77 -7.17 -9.47
CA LEU A 71 -10.43 -7.51 -9.95
C LEU A 71 -10.09 -8.96 -9.59
N TYR A 72 -9.24 -9.59 -10.40
CA TYR A 72 -8.71 -10.93 -10.14
C TYR A 72 -7.29 -10.88 -9.57
N ARG A 73 -6.59 -9.76 -9.73
CA ARG A 73 -5.20 -9.64 -9.29
C ARG A 73 -4.90 -8.25 -8.75
N VAL A 74 -4.32 -8.21 -7.55
CA VAL A 74 -3.68 -7.00 -7.02
C VAL A 74 -2.18 -7.26 -6.89
N HIS A 75 -1.37 -6.29 -7.30
CA HIS A 75 0.08 -6.38 -7.27
C HIS A 75 0.60 -5.46 -6.16
N TRP A 76 1.70 -5.85 -5.52
CA TRP A 76 2.46 -4.98 -4.63
C TRP A 76 3.90 -4.91 -5.11
N LYS A 77 4.48 -3.71 -5.16
CA LYS A 77 5.89 -3.52 -5.46
C LYS A 77 6.58 -2.80 -4.31
N ALA A 78 7.63 -3.42 -3.80
CA ALA A 78 8.54 -2.82 -2.84
C ALA A 78 9.97 -2.96 -3.36
N SER A 79 10.82 -1.97 -3.08
CA SER A 79 12.26 -2.18 -3.28
C SER A 79 12.73 -3.27 -2.35
N THR A 80 13.70 -4.08 -2.81
CA THR A 80 14.35 -5.12 -1.99
C THR A 80 14.97 -4.56 -0.71
N SER A 81 15.34 -3.28 -0.69
CA SER A 81 15.83 -2.58 0.52
C SER A 81 14.73 -2.17 1.51
N ASN A 82 13.45 -2.17 1.11
CA ASN A 82 12.31 -1.73 1.93
C ASN A 82 11.58 -2.91 2.58
N LEU A 83 12.27 -3.58 3.51
CA LEU A 83 11.75 -4.76 4.20
C LEU A 83 10.44 -4.49 4.96
N ALA A 84 10.23 -3.28 5.46
CA ALA A 84 8.98 -2.92 6.15
C ALA A 84 7.78 -2.99 5.20
N SER A 85 7.94 -2.54 3.96
CA SER A 85 6.89 -2.63 2.94
C SER A 85 6.66 -4.07 2.48
N SER A 86 7.73 -4.84 2.25
CA SER A 86 7.62 -6.25 1.87
C SER A 86 6.92 -7.09 2.94
N ARG A 87 7.29 -6.91 4.22
CA ARG A 87 6.63 -7.59 5.35
C ARG A 87 5.16 -7.22 5.51
N LEU A 88 4.78 -5.97 5.18
CA LEU A 88 3.37 -5.59 5.18
C LEU A 88 2.60 -6.32 4.09
N ALA A 89 3.16 -6.44 2.88
CA ALA A 89 2.55 -7.21 1.80
C ALA A 89 2.41 -8.70 2.18
N GLU A 90 3.47 -9.31 2.70
CA GLU A 90 3.46 -10.71 3.17
C GLU A 90 2.39 -10.92 4.26
N LYS A 91 2.28 -10.00 5.22
CA LYS A 91 1.26 -10.04 6.28
C LYS A 91 -0.18 -9.98 5.73
N LEU A 92 -0.38 -9.35 4.57
CA LEU A 92 -1.66 -9.24 3.88
C LEU A 92 -1.93 -10.45 2.96
N GLY A 93 -1.04 -11.44 2.92
CA GLY A 93 -1.20 -12.65 2.10
C GLY A 93 -0.67 -12.52 0.67
N PHE A 94 0.10 -11.47 0.35
CA PHE A 94 0.78 -11.41 -0.93
C PHE A 94 1.92 -12.44 -0.99
N GLU A 95 2.05 -13.08 -2.15
CA GLU A 95 3.17 -13.97 -2.46
C GLU A 95 4.21 -13.27 -3.33
N THR A 96 5.49 -13.53 -3.03
CA THR A 96 6.60 -12.97 -3.82
C THR A 96 6.77 -13.74 -5.12
N VAL A 97 6.56 -13.08 -6.24
CA VAL A 97 6.72 -13.66 -7.59
C VAL A 97 8.10 -13.41 -8.21
N GLY A 98 8.90 -12.49 -7.67
CA GLY A 98 10.27 -12.23 -8.15
C GLY A 98 10.80 -10.82 -7.88
N VAL A 99 12.01 -10.56 -8.39
CA VAL A 99 12.68 -9.25 -8.32
C VAL A 99 12.95 -8.72 -9.72
N THR A 100 12.36 -7.57 -10.05
CA THR A 100 12.66 -6.86 -11.28
C THR A 100 13.90 -5.99 -11.08
N LYS A 101 15.04 -6.45 -11.62
CA LYS A 101 16.28 -5.69 -11.51
C LYS A 101 16.18 -4.35 -12.26
N TRP A 102 16.74 -3.30 -11.68
CA TRP A 102 16.83 -1.96 -12.27
C TRP A 102 15.48 -1.30 -12.59
N HIS A 103 14.42 -1.69 -11.87
CA HIS A 103 13.05 -1.22 -12.13
C HIS A 103 12.88 0.31 -11.96
N MET A 104 13.51 0.92 -10.96
CA MET A 104 13.41 2.36 -10.70
C MET A 104 14.70 2.98 -10.17
N ARG A 105 14.97 4.22 -10.58
CA ARG A 105 16.03 5.06 -10.00
C ARG A 105 15.51 5.84 -8.81
N PHE A 106 16.07 5.61 -7.63
CA PHE A 106 15.78 6.42 -6.44
C PHE A 106 16.58 7.73 -6.45
N ARG A 107 15.89 8.88 -6.41
CA ARG A 107 16.53 10.18 -6.20
C ARG A 107 17.24 10.19 -4.84
N LYS A 108 18.54 10.47 -4.83
CA LYS A 108 19.41 10.37 -3.64
C LYS A 108 19.36 8.97 -2.98
N GLY A 109 19.29 7.90 -3.79
CA GLY A 109 19.20 6.51 -3.30
C GLY A 109 20.30 6.13 -2.32
N ALA A 110 21.54 6.55 -2.57
CA ALA A 110 22.68 6.34 -1.68
C ALA A 110 22.44 6.87 -0.26
N THR A 111 22.00 8.12 -0.14
CA THR A 111 21.71 8.76 1.16
C THR A 111 20.51 8.14 1.87
N LYS A 112 19.61 7.47 1.15
CA LYS A 112 18.40 6.84 1.69
C LYS A 112 18.54 5.33 1.91
N GLY A 113 19.75 4.77 1.82
CA GLY A 113 19.99 3.34 1.97
C GLY A 113 19.36 2.47 0.87
N LYS A 114 18.95 3.08 -0.24
CA LYS A 114 18.37 2.41 -1.41
C LYS A 114 19.45 2.21 -2.48
N VAL A 115 20.51 1.51 -2.08
CA VAL A 115 21.63 1.15 -2.95
C VAL A 115 21.43 -0.30 -3.39
N GLY A 116 21.46 -0.54 -4.70
CA GLY A 116 21.30 -1.87 -5.26
C GLY A 116 20.32 -1.89 -6.43
N ASN A 117 20.08 -3.11 -6.93
CA ASN A 117 19.42 -3.31 -8.22
C ASN A 117 17.95 -3.71 -8.06
N GLY A 118 17.40 -3.75 -6.85
CA GLY A 118 16.05 -4.26 -6.58
C GLY A 118 15.23 -3.41 -5.63
#